data_AF-A0A973B6S6-F1
#
_entry.id   AF-A0A973B6S6-F1
#
_cell.length_a   1.000
_cell.length_b   1.000
_cell.length_c   1.000
_cell.angle_alpha   90.00
_cell.angle_beta   90.00
_cell.angle_gamma   90.00
#
_symmetry.space_group_name_H-M   'P 1'
#
loop_
_entity.id
_entity.type
_entity.pdbx_description
1 polymer ?
#
loop_
_entity_poly.entity_id
_entity_poly.type
_entity_poly.pdbx_seq_one_letter_code
_entity_poly.pdbx_strand_id
1 'polypeptide(L)'
;MNERLATPDKEAIALLEPFTGLGLHQIQLVNTAAHAQQALQALAGARVLGFDTESKPTFERHEVSDGPHIVQLATVDQGYIFQLTDAGCRHALAQLLESPSITKAGFGLGDDRRRIISKLGVDLQGVLDLNMVFNQRGYRKDMGVRGAVALM
;
A
#
# COMPACT_ATOMS: atom_id res chain seq x y z
N MET A 1 10.05 -33.02 2.75
CA MET A 1 9.88 -32.32 1.46
C MET A 1 8.85 -31.24 1.70
N ASN A 2 9.18 -29.95 1.61
CA ASN A 2 8.14 -28.91 1.61
C ASN A 2 7.42 -29.01 0.26
N GLU A 3 6.11 -29.29 0.30
CA GLU A 3 5.26 -29.16 -0.89
C GLU A 3 5.38 -27.74 -1.44
N ARG A 4 5.59 -27.65 -2.75
CA ARG A 4 5.64 -26.37 -3.45
C ARG A 4 4.22 -26.01 -3.82
N LEU A 5 3.73 -24.92 -3.26
CA LEU A 5 2.40 -24.41 -3.59
C LEU A 5 2.49 -23.57 -4.86
N ALA A 6 1.61 -23.85 -5.82
CA ALA A 6 1.47 -23.06 -7.03
C ALA A 6 0.49 -21.91 -6.80
N THR A 7 0.79 -20.75 -7.39
CA THR A 7 -0.17 -19.66 -7.49
C THR A 7 -1.28 -20.03 -8.48
N PRO A 8 -2.56 -19.76 -8.18
CA PRO A 8 -3.65 -19.97 -9.13
C PRO A 8 -3.37 -19.20 -10.43
N ASP A 9 -3.61 -19.85 -11.58
CA ASP A 9 -3.48 -19.18 -12.88
C ASP A 9 -4.70 -18.28 -13.16
N LYS A 10 -4.65 -17.52 -14.25
CA LYS A 10 -5.72 -16.55 -14.58
C LYS A 10 -7.07 -17.22 -14.81
N GLU A 11 -7.08 -18.45 -15.30
CA GLU A 11 -8.28 -19.21 -15.64
C GLU A 11 -8.94 -19.72 -14.34
N ALA A 12 -8.15 -20.29 -13.44
CA ALA A 12 -8.60 -20.68 -12.10
C ALA A 12 -9.13 -19.50 -11.30
N ILE A 13 -8.44 -18.35 -11.31
CA ILE A 13 -8.90 -17.14 -10.60
C ILE A 13 -10.24 -16.64 -11.15
N ALA A 14 -10.48 -16.76 -12.46
CA ALA A 14 -11.72 -16.31 -13.07
C ALA A 14 -12.95 -17.14 -12.65
N LEU A 15 -12.74 -18.34 -12.11
CA LEU A 15 -13.78 -19.22 -11.61
C LEU A 15 -14.12 -19.00 -10.13
N LEU A 16 -13.34 -18.18 -9.42
CA LEU A 16 -13.58 -17.87 -8.01
C LEU A 16 -14.71 -16.87 -7.86
N GLU A 17 -15.33 -16.87 -6.67
CA GLU A 17 -16.28 -15.83 -6.30
C GLU A 17 -15.58 -14.46 -6.32
N PRO A 18 -16.23 -13.41 -6.82
CA PRO A 18 -15.66 -12.06 -6.81
C PRO A 18 -15.34 -11.61 -5.39
N PHE A 19 -14.10 -11.14 -5.19
CA PHE A 19 -13.73 -10.48 -3.96
C PHE A 19 -14.53 -9.18 -3.80
N THR A 20 -15.32 -9.10 -2.74
CA THR A 20 -16.09 -7.88 -2.43
C THR A 20 -15.17 -6.88 -1.73
N GLY A 21 -14.63 -5.94 -2.50
CA GLY A 21 -13.80 -4.87 -1.99
C GLY A 21 -14.58 -3.70 -1.40
N LEU A 22 -13.86 -2.64 -1.04
CA LEU A 22 -14.43 -1.40 -0.54
C LEU A 22 -15.28 -0.70 -1.60
N GLY A 23 -16.47 -0.24 -1.21
CA GLY A 23 -17.27 0.66 -2.01
C GLY A 23 -16.68 2.08 -2.07
N LEU A 24 -17.04 2.87 -3.08
CA LEU A 24 -16.50 4.25 -3.23
C LEU A 24 -16.79 5.14 -2.01
N HIS A 25 -17.91 4.93 -1.33
CA HIS A 25 -18.26 5.66 -0.10
C HIS A 25 -17.34 5.34 1.09
N GLN A 26 -16.55 4.26 0.98
CA GLN A 26 -15.54 3.86 1.96
C GLN A 26 -14.14 4.37 1.59
N ILE A 27 -14.00 5.15 0.52
CA ILE A 27 -12.73 5.67 0.05
C ILE A 27 -12.71 7.19 0.24
N GLN A 28 -11.78 7.66 1.09
CA GLN A 28 -11.58 9.08 1.33
C GLN A 28 -10.39 9.60 0.52
N LEU A 29 -10.63 10.66 -0.27
CA LEU A 29 -9.56 11.44 -0.89
C LEU A 29 -8.98 12.43 0.14
N VAL A 30 -7.68 12.33 0.39
CA VAL A 30 -6.95 13.17 1.34
C VAL A 30 -6.01 14.10 0.58
N ASN A 31 -6.46 15.33 0.33
CA ASN A 31 -5.76 16.33 -0.47
C ASN A 31 -5.77 17.74 0.14
N THR A 32 -6.25 17.87 1.38
CA THR A 32 -6.19 19.11 2.17
C THR A 32 -5.77 18.78 3.60
N ALA A 33 -5.24 19.77 4.32
CA ALA A 33 -4.87 19.62 5.72
C ALA A 33 -6.05 19.17 6.61
N ALA A 34 -7.27 19.65 6.32
CA ALA A 34 -8.47 19.22 7.04
C ALA A 34 -8.78 17.73 6.82
N HIS A 35 -8.72 17.26 5.57
CA HIS A 35 -8.87 15.82 5.27
C HIS A 35 -7.78 14.99 5.95
N ALA A 36 -6.54 15.50 5.97
CA ALA A 36 -5.42 14.82 6.59
C ALA A 36 -5.59 14.67 8.10
N GLN A 37 -6.10 15.71 8.77
CA GLN A 37 -6.42 15.64 10.20
C GLN A 37 -7.54 14.63 10.49
N GLN A 38 -8.58 14.61 9.66
CA GLN A 38 -9.66 13.62 9.78
C GLN A 38 -9.14 12.19 9.60
N ALA A 39 -8.29 11.97 8.60
CA ALA A 39 -7.66 10.67 8.36
C ALA A 39 -6.78 10.22 9.53
N LEU A 40 -5.96 11.12 10.10
CA LEU A 40 -5.16 10.81 11.31
C LEU A 40 -6.02 10.40 12.49
N GLN A 41 -7.14 11.10 12.72
CA GLN A 41 -8.07 10.77 13.79
C GLN A 41 -8.75 9.41 13.54
N ALA A 42 -9.19 9.14 12.31
CA ALA A 42 -9.83 7.88 11.96
C ALA A 42 -8.86 6.69 12.02
N LEU A 43 -7.58 6.92 11.72
CA LEU A 43 -6.51 5.92 11.78
C LEU A 43 -5.88 5.81 13.17
N ALA A 44 -6.33 6.59 14.15
CA ALA A 44 -5.82 6.52 15.51
C ALA A 44 -6.07 5.12 16.09
N GLY A 45 -4.99 4.44 16.48
CA GLY A 45 -5.05 3.08 17.03
C GLY A 45 -5.08 1.96 15.99
N ALA A 46 -5.07 2.27 14.70
CA ALA A 46 -4.86 1.26 13.67
C ALA A 46 -3.49 0.59 13.88
N ARG A 47 -3.47 -0.74 13.96
CA ARG A 47 -2.23 -1.52 14.14
C ARG A 47 -1.64 -2.00 12.82
N VAL A 48 -2.48 -2.14 11.80
CA VAL A 48 -2.09 -2.59 10.47
C VAL A 48 -2.80 -1.73 9.45
N LEU A 49 -2.07 -1.30 8.43
CA LEU A 49 -2.59 -0.63 7.25
C LEU A 49 -2.11 -1.37 6.01
N GLY A 50 -3.02 -1.61 5.06
CA GLY A 50 -2.66 -1.84 3.68
C GLY A 50 -1.92 -0.60 3.16
N PHE A 51 -0.84 -0.78 2.41
CA PHE A 51 0.02 0.29 1.94
C PHE A 51 0.44 0.05 0.50
N ASP A 52 0.28 1.08 -0.32
CA ASP A 52 0.75 1.11 -1.71
C ASP A 52 1.10 2.54 -2.13
N THR A 53 1.96 2.70 -3.13
CA THR A 53 2.33 4.01 -3.66
C THR A 53 2.24 4.08 -5.17
N GLU A 54 1.83 5.24 -5.67
CA GLU A 54 1.71 5.48 -7.10
C GLU A 54 2.46 6.74 -7.51
N SER A 55 3.17 6.65 -8.63
CA SER A 55 3.93 7.76 -9.21
C SER A 55 3.37 8.10 -10.58
N LYS A 56 3.37 9.39 -10.95
CA LYS A 56 3.01 9.78 -12.30
C LYS A 56 3.93 9.11 -13.32
N PRO A 57 3.40 8.69 -14.48
CA PRO A 57 4.21 8.21 -15.58
C PRO A 57 5.13 9.33 -16.07
N THR A 58 6.36 8.97 -16.44
CA THR A 58 7.32 9.83 -17.13
C THR A 58 7.20 9.57 -18.63
N PHE A 59 7.08 10.62 -19.44
CA PHE A 59 6.85 10.49 -20.89
C PHE A 59 8.09 10.79 -21.72
N GLU A 60 9.07 11.49 -21.13
CA GLU A 60 10.32 11.84 -21.81
C GLU A 60 11.46 10.89 -21.43
N ARG A 61 12.29 10.55 -22.42
CA ARG A 61 13.49 9.74 -22.20
C ARG A 61 14.43 10.53 -21.28
N HIS A 62 14.77 9.97 -20.11
CA HIS A 62 15.57 10.58 -19.02
C HIS A 62 14.83 11.49 -18.04
N GLU A 63 13.50 11.62 -18.13
CA GLU A 63 12.74 12.25 -17.07
C GLU A 63 12.81 11.40 -15.79
N VAL A 64 13.23 12.03 -14.68
CA VAL A 64 13.33 11.37 -13.38
C VAL A 64 11.99 11.54 -12.66
N SER A 65 11.33 10.41 -12.35
CA SER A 65 10.10 10.42 -11.55
C SER A 65 10.39 10.93 -10.14
N ASP A 66 9.71 12.01 -9.71
CA ASP A 66 9.84 12.64 -8.39
C ASP A 66 8.83 12.09 -7.36
N GLY A 67 8.31 10.88 -7.60
CA GLY A 67 7.30 10.25 -6.79
C GLY A 67 7.72 9.87 -5.36
N PRO A 68 6.79 9.30 -4.56
CA PRO A 68 5.41 9.02 -4.95
C PRO A 68 4.57 10.30 -5.05
N HIS A 69 3.53 10.24 -5.87
CA HIS A 69 2.56 11.31 -6.03
C HIS A 69 1.31 11.06 -5.19
N ILE A 70 0.96 9.78 -5.06
CA ILE A 70 -0.13 9.28 -4.28
C ILE A 70 0.38 8.19 -3.36
N VAL A 71 -0.11 8.16 -2.13
CA VAL A 71 0.05 7.03 -1.23
C VAL A 71 -1.34 6.56 -0.81
N GLN A 72 -1.53 5.26 -0.87
CA GLN A 72 -2.78 4.60 -0.55
C GLN A 72 -2.62 3.89 0.78
N LEU A 73 -3.57 4.11 1.69
CA LEU A 73 -3.65 3.42 2.96
C LEU A 73 -5.03 2.76 3.08
N ALA A 74 -5.10 1.55 3.64
CA ALA A 74 -6.37 0.88 3.86
C ALA A 74 -6.43 0.21 5.23
N THR A 75 -7.56 0.36 5.92
CA THR A 75 -7.99 -0.56 6.97
C THR A 75 -8.85 -1.66 6.35
N VAL A 76 -9.44 -2.52 7.18
CA VAL A 76 -10.41 -3.53 6.71
C VAL A 76 -11.63 -2.87 6.07
N ASP A 77 -12.07 -1.74 6.61
CA ASP A 77 -13.38 -1.14 6.28
C ASP A 77 -13.28 0.18 5.52
N GLN A 78 -12.10 0.80 5.42
CA GLN A 78 -11.90 2.13 4.82
C GLN A 78 -10.60 2.23 4.03
N GLY A 79 -10.63 2.99 2.93
CA GLY A 79 -9.49 3.33 2.10
C GLY A 79 -9.21 4.83 2.12
N TYR A 80 -7.94 5.20 2.01
CA TYR A 80 -7.48 6.58 2.03
C TYR A 80 -6.49 6.80 0.89
N ILE A 81 -6.72 7.83 0.08
CA ILE A 81 -5.86 8.21 -1.03
C ILE A 81 -5.22 9.56 -0.70
N PHE A 82 -3.98 9.55 -0.24
CA PHE A 82 -3.21 10.76 0.06
C PHE A 82 -2.59 11.33 -1.21
N GLN A 83 -2.97 12.55 -1.58
CA GLN A 83 -2.29 13.34 -2.61
C GLN A 83 -1.25 14.25 -1.97
N LEU A 84 0.01 14.14 -2.41
CA LEU A 84 1.15 14.77 -1.72
C LEU A 84 1.43 16.23 -2.13
N THR A 85 0.46 16.90 -2.76
CA THR A 85 0.57 18.31 -3.17
C THR A 85 0.49 19.26 -1.97
N ASP A 86 -0.37 18.95 -1.00
CA ASP A 86 -0.56 19.75 0.22
C ASP A 86 0.44 19.38 1.33
N ALA A 87 0.92 20.39 2.07
CA ALA A 87 1.91 20.19 3.13
C ALA A 87 1.32 19.47 4.36
N GLY A 88 0.06 19.75 4.70
CA GLY A 88 -0.64 19.07 5.80
C GLY A 88 -0.80 17.58 5.50
N CYS A 89 -1.15 17.23 4.27
CA CYS A 89 -1.22 15.84 3.80
C CYS A 89 0.12 15.12 3.91
N ARG A 90 1.23 15.76 3.46
CA ARG A 90 2.58 15.19 3.58
C ARG A 90 2.97 14.97 5.04
N HIS A 91 2.71 15.93 5.91
CA HIS A 91 3.04 15.83 7.32
C HIS A 91 2.25 14.73 8.03
N ALA A 92 0.94 14.66 7.80
CA ALA A 92 0.10 13.60 8.36
C ALA A 92 0.52 12.21 7.89
N LEU A 93 0.79 12.06 6.60
CA LEU A 93 1.26 10.79 6.06
C LEU A 93 2.62 10.40 6.65
N ALA A 94 3.54 11.35 6.78
CA ALA A 94 4.85 11.11 7.38
C ALA A 94 4.74 10.50 8.79
N GLN A 95 3.86 11.05 9.64
CA GLN A 95 3.59 10.52 10.99
C GLN A 95 3.12 9.06 10.97
N LEU A 96 2.24 8.69 10.03
CA LEU A 96 1.73 7.33 9.89
C LEU A 96 2.83 6.35 9.41
N LEU A 97 3.63 6.78 8.45
CA LEU A 97 4.66 5.94 7.83
C LEU A 97 5.87 5.73 8.74
N GLU A 98 6.26 6.73 9.53
CA GLU A 98 7.38 6.63 10.47
C GLU A 98 7.04 5.89 11.77
N SER A 99 5.75 5.71 12.05
CA SER A 99 5.31 5.02 13.27
C SER A 99 5.65 3.53 13.24
N PRO A 100 6.48 3.01 14.17
CA PRO A 100 6.77 1.57 14.25
C PRO A 100 5.62 0.76 14.87
N SER A 101 4.66 1.42 15.52
CA SER A 101 3.49 0.76 16.12
C SER A 101 2.42 0.36 15.09
N ILE A 102 2.55 0.84 13.86
CA ILE A 102 1.66 0.55 12.75
C ILE A 102 2.41 -0.28 11.71
N THR A 103 1.95 -1.50 11.45
CA THR A 103 2.45 -2.31 10.34
C THR A 103 1.89 -1.80 9.02
N LYS A 104 2.75 -1.53 8.04
CA LYS A 104 2.37 -1.19 6.67
C LYS A 104 2.57 -2.43 5.80
N ALA A 105 1.48 -3.09 5.44
CA ALA A 105 1.47 -4.33 4.67
C ALA A 105 1.16 -4.05 3.19
N GLY A 106 1.96 -4.59 2.28
CA GLY A 106 1.78 -4.37 0.84
C GLY A 106 2.59 -5.37 0.02
N PHE A 107 2.73 -5.12 -1.27
CA PHE A 107 3.46 -5.98 -2.20
C PHE A 107 4.54 -5.19 -2.92
N GLY A 108 5.76 -5.73 -2.98
CA GLY A 108 6.83 -5.13 -3.79
C GLY A 108 7.36 -3.82 -3.21
N LEU A 109 7.44 -3.72 -1.89
CA LEU A 109 7.69 -2.46 -1.17
C LEU A 109 9.17 -2.00 -1.16
N GLY A 110 10.03 -2.71 -1.89
CA GLY A 110 11.48 -2.50 -1.86
C GLY A 110 11.91 -1.11 -2.36
N ASP A 111 11.24 -0.57 -3.37
CA ASP A 111 11.57 0.74 -3.94
C ASP A 111 10.89 1.91 -3.21
N ASP A 112 9.78 1.65 -2.52
CA ASP A 112 8.98 2.69 -1.86
C ASP A 112 9.75 3.41 -0.77
N ARG A 113 10.54 2.68 0.03
CA ARG A 113 11.30 3.27 1.15
C ARG A 113 12.19 4.43 0.70
N ARG A 114 12.93 4.26 -0.40
CA ARG A 114 13.85 5.31 -0.90
C ARG A 114 13.08 6.53 -1.38
N ARG A 115 11.94 6.33 -2.05
CA ARG A 115 11.10 7.42 -2.54
C ARG A 115 10.40 8.16 -1.40
N ILE A 116 9.91 7.44 -0.39
CA ILE A 116 9.33 8.01 0.83
C ILE A 116 10.34 8.89 1.58
N ILE A 117 11.56 8.40 1.81
CA ILE A 117 12.62 9.20 2.42
C ILE A 117 12.89 10.47 1.60
N SER A 118 13.00 10.35 0.28
CA SER A 118 13.26 11.49 -0.60
C SER A 118 12.12 12.52 -0.61
N LYS A 119 10.86 12.08 -0.54
CA LYS A 119 9.68 12.95 -0.70
C LYS A 119 9.17 13.52 0.62
N LEU A 120 9.23 12.74 1.70
CA LEU A 120 8.64 13.07 3.01
C LEU A 120 9.70 13.32 4.09
N GLY A 121 10.97 12.96 3.85
CA GLY A 121 12.05 13.16 4.83
C GLY A 121 11.98 12.22 6.04
N VAL A 122 11.14 11.19 6.00
CA VAL A 122 10.96 10.21 7.08
C VAL A 122 11.30 8.81 6.62
N ASP A 123 11.74 7.98 7.57
CA ASP A 123 11.99 6.57 7.30
C ASP A 123 10.70 5.75 7.40
N LEU A 124 10.45 4.89 6.41
CA LEU A 124 9.30 4.01 6.41
C LEU A 124 9.54 2.85 7.39
N GLN A 125 8.86 2.89 8.53
CA GLN A 125 8.98 1.88 9.60
C GLN A 125 7.89 0.81 9.50
N GLY A 126 8.03 -0.31 10.21
CA GLY A 126 6.94 -1.30 10.34
C GLY A 126 6.47 -1.92 9.03
N VAL A 127 7.34 -2.06 8.03
CA VAL A 127 6.99 -2.60 6.70
C VAL A 127 6.86 -4.12 6.73
N LEU A 128 5.80 -4.63 6.11
CA LEU A 128 5.61 -6.05 5.84
C LEU A 128 5.34 -6.27 4.35
N ASP A 129 6.35 -6.74 3.62
CA ASP A 129 6.15 -7.18 2.24
C ASP A 129 5.51 -8.58 2.25
N LEU A 130 4.28 -8.67 1.74
CA LEU A 130 3.50 -9.89 1.73
C LEU A 130 4.14 -10.98 0.85
N ASN A 131 4.96 -10.63 -0.14
CA ASN A 131 5.73 -11.64 -0.88
C ASN A 131 6.67 -12.43 0.02
N MET A 132 7.25 -11.80 1.04
CA MET A 132 8.09 -12.51 2.02
C MET A 132 7.26 -13.53 2.81
N VAL A 133 6.05 -13.15 3.22
CA VAL A 133 5.12 -14.03 3.96
C VAL A 133 4.70 -15.22 3.10
N PHE A 134 4.33 -14.99 1.85
CA PHE A 134 3.93 -16.06 0.94
C PHE A 134 5.11 -17.00 0.58
N ASN A 135 6.31 -16.46 0.41
CA ASN A 135 7.52 -17.27 0.21
C ASN A 135 7.78 -18.21 1.40
N GLN A 136 7.67 -17.70 2.62
CA GLN A 136 7.77 -18.52 3.84
C GLN A 136 6.69 -19.62 3.91
N ARG A 137 5.51 -19.39 3.34
CA ARG A 137 4.42 -20.37 3.22
C ARG A 137 4.60 -21.37 2.06
N GLY A 138 5.65 -21.25 1.25
CA GLY A 138 5.96 -22.19 0.16
C GLY A 138 5.65 -21.70 -1.26
N TYR A 139 5.14 -20.46 -1.41
CA TYR A 139 4.88 -19.84 -2.71
C TYR A 139 6.13 -19.08 -3.19
N ARG A 140 6.93 -19.70 -4.06
CA ARG A 140 8.25 -19.16 -4.47
C ARG A 140 8.21 -18.15 -5.62
N LYS A 141 7.08 -17.99 -6.29
CA LYS A 141 6.90 -16.97 -7.33
C LYS A 141 6.37 -15.72 -6.67
N ASP A 142 6.99 -14.57 -6.95
CA ASP A 142 6.44 -13.28 -6.52
C ASP A 142 4.99 -13.17 -6.97
N MET A 143 4.12 -12.93 -6.01
CA MET A 143 2.70 -12.98 -6.19
C MET A 143 2.14 -11.56 -6.12
N GLY A 144 1.51 -11.13 -7.21
CA GLY A 144 0.75 -9.89 -7.19
C GLY A 144 -0.52 -10.01 -6.36
N VAL A 145 -1.10 -8.87 -6.00
CA VAL A 145 -2.33 -8.73 -5.19
C VAL A 145 -3.44 -9.69 -5.65
N ARG A 146 -3.67 -9.81 -6.97
CA ARG A 146 -4.71 -10.70 -7.52
C ARG A 146 -4.52 -12.17 -7.14
N GLY A 147 -3.28 -12.66 -7.17
CA GLY A 147 -2.98 -14.03 -6.78
C GLY A 147 -3.16 -14.24 -5.28
N ALA A 148 -2.79 -13.24 -4.48
CA ALA A 148 -2.93 -13.29 -3.02
C ALA A 148 -4.40 -13.33 -2.59
N VAL A 149 -5.25 -12.51 -3.23
CA VAL A 149 -6.70 -12.50 -2.99
C VAL A 149 -7.32 -13.84 -3.37
N ALA A 150 -6.87 -14.47 -4.46
CA ALA A 150 -7.37 -15.77 -4.89
C ALA A 150 -6.99 -16.95 -3.97
N LEU A 151 -6.09 -16.74 -3.03
CA LEU A 151 -5.65 -17.76 -2.06
C LEU A 151 -6.33 -17.61 -0.68
N MET A 152 -7.22 -16.63 -0.53
CA MET A 152 -8.00 -16.38 0.69
C MET A 152 -9.43 -16.88 0.50
#